data_AF-A0A4U3KK97-F1
#
_entry.id   AF-A0A4U3KK97-F1
#
_cell.length_a   1.000
_cell.length_b   1.000
_cell.length_c   1.000
_cell.angle_alpha   90.00
_cell.angle_beta   90.00
_cell.angle_gamma   90.00
#
_symmetry.space_group_name_H-M   'P 1'
#
loop_
_entity.id
_entity.type
_entity.pdbx_description
1 polymer ?
#
loop_
_entity_poly.entity_id
_entity_poly.type
_entity_poly.pdbx_seq_one_letter_code
_entity_poly.pdbx_strand_id
1 'polypeptide(L)'
;ISLIHQLHALIAERFSDKEVVAVYGSDELRLEKVQAMRQQKTDILITTTILERGVTFDAVSVIVYGANHRVFTSSTLVQIAGRVDRRQEFNYGEVLFLHDGETRDMKEAIRQIKQMNRLASKRGMLDGL
;
A
#
# COMPACT_ATOMS: atom_id res chain seq x y z
N ILE A 1 9.58 14.76 4.34
CA ILE A 1 10.85 14.42 3.66
C ILE A 1 11.84 13.77 4.62
N SER A 2 12.10 14.32 5.81
CA SER A 2 13.00 13.67 6.79
C SER A 2 12.59 12.23 7.15
N LEU A 3 11.32 11.96 7.45
CA LEU A 3 10.84 10.62 7.81
C LEU A 3 11.00 9.58 6.68
N ILE A 4 10.74 9.94 5.42
CA ILE A 4 10.83 8.99 4.31
C ILE A 4 12.28 8.57 4.05
N HIS A 5 13.23 9.48 4.19
CA HIS A 5 14.66 9.14 4.07
C HIS A 5 15.14 8.29 5.26
N GLN A 6 14.66 8.57 6.47
CA GLN A 6 14.97 7.74 7.64
C GLN A 6 14.41 6.31 7.51
N LEU A 7 13.16 6.19 7.08
CA LEU A 7 12.55 4.88 6.81
C LEU A 7 13.27 4.15 5.69
N HIS A 8 13.66 4.85 4.62
CA HIS A 8 14.43 4.26 3.54
C HIS A 8 15.75 3.69 4.03
N ALA A 9 16.56 4.48 4.75
CA ALA A 9 17.83 4.02 5.29
C ALA A 9 17.65 2.80 6.21
N LEU A 10 16.70 2.86 7.14
CA LEU A 10 16.43 1.76 8.09
C LEU A 10 15.97 0.48 7.38
N ILE A 11 15.07 0.59 6.43
CA ILE A 11 14.52 -0.57 5.70
C ILE A 11 15.57 -1.15 4.77
N ALA A 12 16.33 -0.31 4.06
CA ALA A 12 17.42 -0.76 3.18
C ALA A 12 18.54 -1.47 3.97
N GLU A 13 18.87 -0.98 5.17
CA GLU A 13 19.83 -1.65 6.06
C GLU A 13 19.29 -3.00 6.54
N ARG A 14 18.01 -3.06 6.95
CA ARG A 14 17.40 -4.27 7.49
C ARG A 14 17.15 -5.35 6.44
N PHE A 15 16.87 -4.96 5.21
CA PHE A 15 16.57 -5.83 4.07
C PHE A 15 17.62 -5.63 2.99
N SER A 16 18.89 -5.90 3.32
CA SER A 16 20.04 -5.66 2.45
C SER A 16 20.04 -6.48 1.15
N ASP A 17 19.20 -7.52 1.06
CA ASP A 17 18.98 -8.36 -0.11
C ASP A 17 17.83 -7.87 -1.01
N LYS A 18 17.21 -6.73 -0.70
CA LYS A 18 16.04 -6.18 -1.39
C LYS A 18 16.33 -4.82 -2.00
N GLU A 19 15.72 -4.56 -3.16
CA GLU A 19 15.74 -3.23 -3.78
C GLU A 19 14.68 -2.34 -3.12
N VAL A 20 15.14 -1.37 -2.31
CA VAL A 20 14.30 -0.44 -1.55
C VAL A 20 14.39 0.95 -2.15
N VAL A 21 13.25 1.51 -2.57
CA VAL A 21 13.17 2.83 -3.21
C VAL A 21 12.22 3.73 -2.43
N ALA A 22 12.60 5.01 -2.28
CA ALA A 22 11.74 6.06 -1.75
C ALA A 22 11.32 7.05 -2.84
N VAL A 23 10.03 7.39 -2.86
CA VAL A 23 9.45 8.36 -3.80
C VAL A 23 8.42 9.27 -3.13
N TYR A 24 8.43 10.56 -3.46
CA TYR A 24 7.47 11.55 -2.96
C TYR A 24 7.06 12.53 -4.07
N GLY A 25 6.01 13.33 -3.83
CA GLY A 25 5.34 14.10 -4.88
C GLY A 25 6.22 15.05 -5.69
N SER A 26 7.24 15.64 -5.06
CA SER A 26 8.19 16.59 -5.67
C SER A 26 9.54 15.95 -6.03
N ASP A 27 9.61 14.63 -6.15
CA ASP A 27 10.81 13.91 -6.57
C ASP A 27 10.96 13.99 -8.10
N GLU A 28 12.09 14.50 -8.59
CA GLU A 28 12.36 14.66 -10.02
C GLU A 28 12.40 13.31 -10.75
N LEU A 29 12.81 12.25 -10.07
CA LEU A 29 12.89 10.89 -10.61
C LEU A 29 11.62 10.07 -10.32
N ARG A 30 10.54 10.72 -9.89
CA ARG A 30 9.29 10.05 -9.50
C ARG A 30 8.77 9.11 -10.58
N LEU A 31 8.75 9.55 -11.84
CA LEU A 31 8.24 8.73 -12.94
C LEU A 31 9.07 7.45 -13.12
N GLU A 32 10.39 7.58 -13.09
CA GLU A 32 11.32 6.45 -13.27
C GLU A 32 11.21 5.44 -12.13
N LYS A 33 11.20 5.91 -10.88
CA LYS A 33 11.04 5.06 -9.69
C LYS A 33 9.71 4.31 -9.67
N VAL A 34 8.63 4.99 -10.07
CA VAL A 34 7.31 4.36 -10.18
C VAL A 34 7.29 3.32 -11.29
N GLN A 35 7.92 3.59 -12.44
CA GLN A 35 8.02 2.62 -13.52
C GLN A 35 8.86 1.40 -13.13
N ALA A 36 9.95 1.57 -12.37
CA ALA A 36 10.75 0.46 -11.86
C ALA A 36 9.92 -0.48 -10.97
N MET A 37 9.12 0.06 -10.06
CA MET A 37 8.18 -0.73 -9.24
C MET A 37 7.14 -1.46 -10.11
N ARG A 38 6.57 -0.81 -11.14
CA ARG A 38 5.64 -1.47 -12.07
C ARG A 38 6.28 -2.62 -12.85
N GLN A 39 7.56 -2.50 -13.15
CA GLN A 39 8.35 -3.54 -13.82
C GLN A 39 8.89 -4.59 -12.84
N GLN A 40 8.47 -4.57 -11.57
CA GLN A 40 8.92 -5.48 -10.50
C GLN A 40 10.45 -5.47 -10.31
N LYS A 41 11.12 -4.35 -10.64
CA LYS A 41 12.55 -4.14 -10.39
C LYS A 41 12.82 -3.61 -8.99
N THR A 42 11.76 -3.24 -8.25
CA THR A 42 11.81 -2.72 -6.89
C THR A 42 10.99 -3.66 -6.02
N ASP A 43 11.56 -4.14 -4.92
CA ASP A 43 10.87 -5.00 -3.97
C ASP A 43 10.01 -4.18 -2.99
N ILE A 44 10.53 -3.03 -2.54
CA ILE A 44 9.89 -2.19 -1.53
C ILE A 44 9.86 -0.74 -1.99
N LEU A 45 8.66 -0.18 -2.14
CA LEU A 45 8.45 1.24 -2.45
C LEU A 45 7.87 1.99 -1.25
N ILE A 46 8.63 2.96 -0.73
CA ILE A 46 8.20 3.86 0.35
C ILE A 46 7.67 5.15 -0.26
N THR A 47 6.48 5.61 0.15
CA THR A 47 5.89 6.85 -0.38
C THR A 47 4.98 7.58 0.62
N THR A 48 4.79 8.89 0.44
CA THR A 48 4.08 9.76 1.39
C THR A 48 2.56 9.83 1.17
N THR A 49 2.07 9.74 -0.06
CA THR A 49 0.62 9.66 -0.35
C THR A 49 0.42 9.31 -1.81
N ILE A 50 -0.42 8.29 -2.05
CA ILE A 50 -1.02 7.84 -3.33
C ILE A 50 -0.21 8.12 -4.60
N LEU A 51 0.22 7.02 -5.21
CA LEU A 51 0.74 6.97 -6.57
C LEU A 51 -0.35 7.47 -7.52
N GLU A 52 0.03 8.37 -8.44
CA GLU A 52 -0.87 9.16 -9.28
C GLU A 52 -1.95 8.31 -9.97
N ARG A 53 -3.06 8.95 -10.37
CA ARG A 53 -4.09 8.28 -11.20
C ARG A 53 -3.41 7.61 -12.41
N GLY A 54 -3.76 6.36 -12.67
CA GLY A 54 -3.20 5.59 -13.79
C GLY A 54 -2.05 4.64 -13.45
N VAL A 55 -1.62 4.59 -12.18
CA VAL A 55 -0.62 3.60 -11.75
C VAL A 55 -1.29 2.41 -11.06
N THR A 56 -1.06 1.22 -11.61
CA THR A 56 -1.45 -0.08 -11.05
C THR A 56 -0.18 -0.89 -10.81
N PHE A 57 -0.09 -1.50 -9.63
CA PHE A 57 0.94 -2.45 -9.26
C PHE A 57 0.28 -3.82 -9.10
N ASP A 58 0.93 -4.83 -9.64
CA ASP A 58 0.49 -6.21 -9.54
C ASP A 58 1.31 -6.92 -8.47
N ALA A 59 0.70 -7.85 -7.73
CA ALA A 59 1.35 -8.65 -6.69
C ALA A 59 1.97 -7.79 -5.57
N VAL A 60 1.20 -6.87 -4.99
CA VAL A 60 1.66 -5.98 -3.92
C VAL A 60 0.78 -6.06 -2.67
N SER A 61 1.44 -6.20 -1.53
CA SER A 61 0.86 -5.88 -0.21
C SER A 61 1.12 -4.42 0.15
N VAL A 62 0.28 -3.85 1.01
CA VAL A 62 0.37 -2.43 1.38
C VAL A 62 0.46 -2.28 2.90
N ILE A 63 1.40 -1.44 3.32
CA ILE A 63 1.55 -1.01 4.72
C ILE A 63 1.26 0.50 4.80
N VAL A 64 0.36 0.88 5.71
CA VAL A 64 0.12 2.28 6.07
C VAL A 64 0.80 2.55 7.40
N TYR A 65 1.92 3.28 7.35
CA TYR A 65 2.64 3.70 8.55
C TYR A 65 2.00 4.94 9.18
N GLY A 66 1.72 4.88 10.48
CA GLY A 66 1.05 5.99 11.20
C GLY A 66 -0.43 6.12 10.82
N ALA A 67 -1.14 5.01 10.63
CA ALA A 67 -2.53 4.95 10.17
C ALA A 67 -3.54 5.66 11.10
N ASN A 68 -3.14 6.00 12.33
CA ASN A 68 -3.92 6.80 13.27
C ASN A 68 -3.82 8.31 13.03
N HIS A 69 -2.92 8.76 12.14
CA HIS A 69 -2.83 10.18 11.80
C HIS A 69 -4.11 10.66 11.09
N ARG A 70 -4.60 11.85 11.45
CA ARG A 70 -5.87 12.45 10.97
C ARG A 70 -6.03 12.56 9.45
N VAL A 71 -4.94 12.42 8.69
CA VAL A 71 -4.97 12.40 7.21
C VAL A 71 -5.57 11.11 6.66
N PHE A 72 -5.52 10.03 7.44
CA PHE A 72 -6.04 8.72 7.07
C PHE A 72 -7.48 8.55 7.57
N THR A 73 -8.41 9.11 6.79
CA THR A 73 -9.84 8.84 6.98
C THR A 73 -10.18 7.41 6.58
N SER A 74 -11.35 6.91 7.00
CA SER A 74 -11.88 5.61 6.56
C SER A 74 -11.85 5.47 5.03
N SER A 75 -12.32 6.50 4.32
CA SER A 75 -12.30 6.58 2.85
C SER A 75 -10.89 6.44 2.27
N THR A 76 -9.93 7.19 2.81
CA THR A 76 -8.53 7.17 2.34
C THR A 76 -7.91 5.79 2.56
N LEU A 77 -8.15 5.18 3.72
CA LEU A 77 -7.65 3.83 4.05
C LEU A 77 -8.25 2.78 3.13
N VAL A 78 -9.56 2.84 2.84
CA VAL A 78 -10.23 1.95 1.88
C VAL A 78 -9.65 2.11 0.47
N GLN A 79 -9.39 3.36 0.03
CA GLN A 79 -8.79 3.62 -1.28
C GLN A 79 -7.36 3.07 -1.39
N ILE A 80 -6.58 3.19 -0.32
CA ILE A 80 -5.23 2.62 -0.25
C ILE A 80 -5.31 1.09 -0.29
N ALA A 81 -6.19 0.48 0.50
CA ALA A 81 -6.42 -0.97 0.51
C ALA A 81 -6.83 -1.50 -0.86
N GLY A 82 -7.65 -0.75 -1.61
CA GLY A 82 -8.04 -1.11 -2.98
C GLY A 82 -6.92 -1.03 -4.03
N ARG A 83 -5.68 -0.74 -3.63
CA ARG A 83 -4.47 -0.86 -4.45
C ARG A 83 -3.76 -2.20 -4.29
N VAL A 84 -4.12 -2.99 -3.29
CA VAL A 84 -3.66 -4.37 -3.13
C VAL A 84 -4.30 -5.23 -4.22
N ASP A 85 -3.48 -6.07 -4.83
CA ASP A 85 -3.76 -7.12 -5.82
C ASP A 85 -5.09 -7.03 -6.58
N ARG A 86 -4.99 -6.73 -7.88
CA ARG A 86 -6.15 -6.56 -8.78
C ARG A 86 -6.30 -7.64 -9.84
N ARG A 87 -5.42 -8.65 -9.87
CA ARG A 87 -5.48 -9.74 -10.85
C ARG A 87 -5.91 -11.03 -10.16
N GLN A 88 -6.81 -11.78 -10.79
CA GLN A 88 -7.40 -13.02 -10.26
C GLN A 88 -6.38 -14.06 -9.79
N GLU A 89 -5.14 -14.02 -10.29
CA GLU A 89 -4.06 -14.95 -9.94
C GLU A 89 -3.40 -14.63 -8.58
N PHE A 90 -3.59 -13.41 -8.04
CA PHE A 90 -2.98 -12.96 -6.78
C PHE A 90 -4.05 -12.58 -5.78
N ASN A 91 -4.35 -13.47 -4.82
CA ASN A 91 -5.39 -13.26 -3.80
C ASN A 91 -4.84 -13.24 -2.37
N TYR A 92 -3.52 -13.08 -2.23
CA TYR A 92 -2.82 -13.17 -0.93
C TYR A 92 -2.27 -11.83 -0.45
N GLY A 93 -2.49 -10.74 -1.19
CA GLY A 93 -2.05 -9.42 -0.78
C GLY A 93 -2.66 -8.98 0.55
N GLU A 94 -1.80 -8.45 1.43
CA GLU A 94 -2.18 -8.00 2.76
C GLU A 94 -2.25 -6.47 2.83
N VAL A 95 -3.11 -5.99 3.72
CA VAL A 95 -3.18 -4.57 4.10
C VAL A 95 -2.91 -4.46 5.59
N LEU A 96 -1.82 -3.79 5.96
CA LEU A 96 -1.43 -3.59 7.35
C LEU A 96 -1.50 -2.11 7.74
N PHE A 97 -2.24 -1.81 8.80
CA PHE A 97 -2.32 -0.47 9.39
C PHE A 97 -1.44 -0.43 10.65
N LEU A 98 -0.29 0.22 10.57
CA LEU A 98 0.60 0.41 11.70
C LEU A 98 0.22 1.69 12.43
N HIS A 99 -0.02 1.60 13.73
CA HIS A 99 -0.49 2.73 14.54
C HIS A 99 0.01 2.64 15.98
N ASP A 100 0.08 3.77 16.66
CA ASP A 100 0.28 3.88 18.11
C ASP A 100 -1.02 4.16 18.88
N GLY A 101 -2.17 4.08 18.20
CA GLY A 101 -3.50 4.13 18.82
C GLY A 101 -4.62 3.85 17.82
N GLU A 102 -5.60 3.03 18.20
CA GLU A 102 -6.69 2.65 17.30
C GLU A 102 -7.71 3.79 17.13
N THR A 103 -8.14 4.09 15.89
CA THR A 103 -9.11 5.14 15.56
C THR A 103 -10.41 4.55 15.03
N ARG A 104 -11.49 5.35 15.08
CA ARG A 104 -12.79 4.97 14.49
C ARG A 104 -12.70 4.77 12.98
N ASP A 105 -11.94 5.63 12.30
CA ASP A 105 -11.68 5.54 10.85
C ASP A 105 -11.06 4.21 10.45
N MET A 106 -10.07 3.72 11.21
CA MET A 106 -9.44 2.41 10.94
C MET A 106 -10.45 1.26 11.11
N LYS A 107 -11.24 1.27 12.19
CA LYS A 107 -12.28 0.25 12.41
C LYS A 107 -13.30 0.23 11.28
N GLU A 108 -13.71 1.42 10.84
CA GLU A 108 -14.68 1.56 9.77
C GLU A 108 -14.11 1.07 8.43
N ALA A 109 -12.88 1.46 8.09
CA ALA A 109 -12.20 1.01 6.89
C ALA A 109 -12.08 -0.53 6.87
N ILE A 110 -11.60 -1.14 7.96
CA ILE A 110 -11.49 -2.59 8.08
C ILE A 110 -12.84 -3.27 7.88
N ARG A 111 -13.91 -2.72 8.47
CA ARG A 111 -15.27 -3.25 8.29
C ARG A 111 -15.70 -3.20 6.83
N GLN A 112 -15.52 -2.06 6.16
CA GLN A 112 -15.88 -1.87 4.76
C GLN A 112 -15.07 -2.82 3.85
N ILE A 113 -13.76 -2.91 4.02
CA ILE A 113 -12.89 -3.81 3.26
C ILE A 113 -13.35 -5.27 3.42
N LYS A 114 -13.54 -5.73 4.66
CA LYS A 114 -14.03 -7.10 4.92
C LYS A 114 -15.41 -7.36 4.33
N GLN A 115 -16.31 -6.38 4.37
CA GLN A 115 -17.62 -6.50 3.76
C GLN A 115 -17.52 -6.61 2.23
N MET A 116 -16.71 -5.79 1.59
CA MET A 116 -16.48 -5.85 0.14
C MET A 116 -15.85 -7.18 -0.28
N ASN A 117 -14.86 -7.68 0.45
CA ASN A 117 -14.24 -8.99 0.17
C ASN A 117 -15.26 -10.13 0.32
N ARG A 118 -16.12 -10.09 1.34
CA ARG A 118 -17.22 -11.07 1.49
C ARG A 118 -18.22 -11.01 0.33
N LEU A 119 -18.57 -9.82 -0.13
CA LEU A 119 -19.46 -9.63 -1.29
C LEU A 119 -18.82 -10.13 -2.58
N ALA A 120 -17.52 -9.86 -2.78
CA ALA A 120 -16.75 -10.33 -3.92
C ALA A 120 -16.68 -11.88 -3.94
N SER A 121 -16.35 -12.51 -2.81
CA SER A 121 -16.38 -13.96 -2.65
C SER A 121 -17.75 -14.56 -2.99
N LYS A 122 -18.85 -14.01 -2.45
CA LYS A 122 -20.22 -14.48 -2.76
C LYS A 122 -20.59 -14.35 -4.24
N ARG A 123 -19.95 -13.44 -4.97
CA ARG A 123 -20.16 -13.21 -6.41
C ARG A 123 -19.21 -14.01 -7.30
N GLY A 124 -18.36 -14.87 -6.73
CA GLY A 124 -17.34 -15.60 -7.47
C GLY A 124 -16.28 -14.67 -8.08
N MET A 125 -16.01 -13.53 -7.44
CA MET A 125 -15.00 -12.55 -7.88
C MET A 125 -13.64 -12.74 -7.18
N LEU A 126 -13.56 -13.68 -6.24
CA LEU A 126 -12.33 -14.09 -5.56
C LEU A 126 -12.16 -15.59 -5.82
N ASP A 127 -11.19 -15.96 -6.67
CA ASP A 127 -10.91 -17.36 -7.00
C ASP A 127 -9.90 -17.94 -6.00
N GLY A 128 -10.22 -19.06 -5.34
CA GLY A 128 -9.26 -19.77 -4.47
C GLY A 128 -9.56 -19.80 -2.96
N LEU A 129 -10.84 -19.79 -2.55
CA LEU A 129 -11.28 -20.33 -1.26
C LEU A 129 -12.09 -21.60 -1.46
#